data_AF-A0A956U8V0-F1
#
_entry.id   AF-A0A956U8V0-F1
#
_cell.length_a   1.000
_cell.length_b   1.000
_cell.length_c   1.000
_cell.angle_alpha   90.00
_cell.angle_beta   90.00
_cell.angle_gamma   90.00
#
_symmetry.space_group_name_H-M   'P 1'
#
loop_
_entity.id
_entity.type
_entity.pdbx_description
1 polymer ?
#
loop_
_entity_poly.entity_id
_entity_poly.type
_entity_poly.pdbx_seq_one_letter_code
_entity_poly.pdbx_strand_id
1 'polypeptide(L)'
;MAKSGKFCAAVFSLAMLLSAQAGYAIDHNFNERDYILGNPDASVRFPQEAFDLAGQLKSQRKFSDAEGILLDHLNQARKAAPGTDKLGQYMVRLNNVLFDGGKDDLAIKYGEIASKILNKNFYRSKDSIGWLVNIESYLAMGYNRKHQYKEAVQKYTDAIKLAETAPSGKVSSSWIETLKTQKKEAEKNAANWH
;
A
#
# COMPACT_ATOMS: atom_id res chain seq x y z
N MET A 1 25.58 -3.98 -44.52
CA MET A 1 25.50 -5.38 -44.03
C MET A 1 25.40 -5.36 -42.52
N ALA A 2 24.40 -6.06 -41.99
CA ALA A 2 24.05 -6.13 -40.57
C ALA A 2 24.86 -7.18 -39.79
N LYS A 3 24.90 -7.03 -38.45
CA LYS A 3 24.76 -8.06 -37.40
C LYS A 3 24.94 -7.32 -36.05
N SER A 4 23.88 -6.84 -35.39
CA SER A 4 23.03 -7.53 -34.40
C SER A 4 23.79 -8.26 -33.29
N GLY A 5 23.77 -7.69 -32.08
CA GLY A 5 24.16 -8.35 -30.83
C GLY A 5 23.08 -8.12 -29.77
N LYS A 6 22.01 -8.90 -29.85
CA LYS A 6 20.91 -8.95 -28.89
C LYS A 6 21.42 -9.52 -27.56
N PHE A 7 21.76 -8.68 -26.58
CA PHE A 7 22.18 -9.16 -25.24
C PHE A 7 21.27 -8.70 -24.09
N CYS A 8 20.28 -7.83 -24.31
CA CYS A 8 19.42 -7.32 -23.22
C CYS A 8 18.07 -8.05 -23.03
N ALA A 9 17.63 -8.92 -23.94
CA ALA A 9 16.29 -9.52 -23.86
C ALA A 9 16.25 -10.88 -23.12
N ALA A 10 17.39 -11.59 -23.02
CA ALA A 10 17.42 -12.94 -22.46
C ALA A 10 17.41 -12.96 -20.93
N VAL A 11 18.00 -11.95 -20.27
CA VAL A 11 18.04 -11.89 -18.79
C VAL A 11 16.66 -11.55 -18.21
N PHE A 12 15.87 -10.74 -18.91
CA PHE A 12 14.48 -10.44 -18.52
C PHE A 12 13.53 -11.65 -18.68
N SER A 13 13.80 -12.52 -19.66
CA SER A 13 12.96 -13.70 -19.89
C SER A 13 13.21 -14.81 -18.87
N LEU A 14 14.42 -14.92 -18.32
CA LEU A 14 14.72 -15.93 -17.30
C LEU A 14 14.13 -15.57 -15.92
N ALA A 15 14.01 -14.28 -15.59
CA ALA A 15 13.32 -13.82 -14.39
C ALA A 15 11.78 -13.99 -14.48
N MET A 16 11.19 -13.89 -15.68
CA MET A 16 9.76 -14.14 -15.90
C MET A 16 9.40 -15.63 -15.94
N LEU A 17 10.36 -16.54 -16.23
CA LEU A 17 10.08 -17.98 -16.30
C LEU A 17 10.22 -18.70 -14.95
N LEU A 18 10.80 -18.05 -13.94
CA LEU A 18 10.93 -18.58 -12.57
C LEU A 18 9.79 -18.13 -11.63
N SER A 19 8.98 -17.15 -12.00
CA SER A 19 7.82 -16.71 -11.20
C SER A 19 6.53 -17.49 -11.48
N ALA A 20 6.54 -18.40 -12.46
CA ALA A 20 5.35 -19.20 -12.83
C ALA A 20 5.17 -20.49 -12.01
N GLN A 21 6.02 -20.75 -11.01
CA GLN A 21 5.97 -22.01 -10.28
C GLN A 21 6.30 -21.86 -8.79
N ALA A 22 5.47 -21.09 -8.11
CA ALA A 22 5.13 -21.39 -6.73
C ALA A 22 3.73 -20.84 -6.46
N GLY A 23 2.75 -21.74 -6.42
CA GLY A 23 1.54 -21.49 -5.64
C GLY A 23 1.94 -21.41 -4.18
N TYR A 24 2.54 -20.30 -3.77
CA TYR A 24 2.64 -19.96 -2.37
C TYR A 24 1.21 -19.69 -1.93
N ALA A 25 0.62 -20.64 -1.22
CA ALA A 25 -0.43 -20.32 -0.27
C ALA A 25 0.19 -19.34 0.72
N ILE A 26 0.14 -18.05 0.38
CA ILE A 26 0.58 -16.98 1.27
C ILE A 26 -0.40 -17.05 2.42
N ASP A 27 0.08 -17.57 3.54
CA ASP A 27 -0.71 -17.63 4.74
C ASP A 27 -1.05 -16.20 5.15
N HIS A 28 -2.29 -15.80 4.88
CA HIS A 28 -2.87 -14.55 5.31
C HIS A 28 -3.27 -14.61 6.80
N ASN A 29 -2.72 -15.53 7.58
CA ASN A 29 -2.86 -15.56 9.03
C ASN A 29 -1.87 -14.55 9.65
N PHE A 30 -2.36 -13.32 9.83
CA PHE A 30 -1.56 -12.21 10.35
C PHE A 30 -1.64 -12.17 11.87
N ASN A 31 -0.48 -12.17 12.52
CA ASN A 31 -0.37 -11.60 13.86
C ASN A 31 0.00 -10.12 13.72
N GLU A 32 -0.99 -9.24 13.87
CA GLU A 32 -0.81 -7.78 13.80
C GLU A 32 0.34 -7.28 14.69
N ARG A 33 0.55 -7.91 15.86
CA ARG A 33 1.58 -7.49 16.82
C ARG A 33 2.98 -7.55 16.22
N ASP A 34 3.24 -8.52 15.34
CA ASP A 34 4.56 -8.70 14.74
C ASP A 34 4.92 -7.56 13.78
N TYR A 35 3.92 -6.83 13.28
CA TYR A 35 4.12 -5.67 12.42
C TYR A 35 4.27 -4.37 13.21
N ILE A 36 3.75 -4.30 14.43
CA ILE A 36 3.62 -3.03 15.20
C ILE A 36 4.60 -2.94 16.38
N LEU A 37 4.93 -4.07 17.02
CA LEU A 37 5.59 -4.12 18.33
C LEU A 37 6.92 -4.89 18.35
N GLY A 38 7.39 -5.41 17.22
CA GLY A 38 8.65 -6.16 17.15
C GLY A 38 9.89 -5.28 17.34
N ASN A 39 11.02 -5.94 17.67
CA ASN A 39 12.35 -5.34 17.59
C ASN A 39 12.95 -5.60 16.21
N PRO A 40 13.54 -4.59 15.55
CA PRO A 40 14.26 -4.79 14.30
C PRO A 40 15.37 -5.84 14.43
N ASP A 41 15.40 -6.79 13.49
CA ASP A 41 16.50 -7.72 13.33
C ASP A 41 17.63 -7.04 12.54
N ALA A 42 18.69 -6.64 13.24
CA ALA A 42 19.84 -5.97 12.64
C ALA A 42 20.59 -6.80 11.59
N SER A 43 20.38 -8.12 11.56
CA SER A 43 20.95 -9.01 10.53
C SER A 43 20.14 -9.01 9.22
N VAL A 44 18.89 -8.53 9.26
CA VAL A 44 17.99 -8.53 8.11
C VAL A 44 17.93 -7.15 7.49
N ARG A 45 18.40 -7.04 6.25
CA ARG A 45 18.29 -5.80 5.48
C ARG A 45 16.85 -5.60 5.00
N PHE A 46 16.40 -4.36 5.02
CA PHE A 46 15.11 -4.00 4.43
C PHE A 46 15.13 -4.21 2.91
N PRO A 47 14.08 -4.81 2.30
CA PRO A 47 14.08 -5.16 0.88
C PRO A 47 13.77 -3.95 -0.01
N GLN A 48 14.70 -2.99 -0.05
CA GLN A 48 14.53 -1.72 -0.79
C GLN A 48 14.35 -1.93 -2.30
N GLU A 49 15.12 -2.84 -2.91
CA GLU A 49 15.04 -3.14 -4.34
C GLU A 49 13.65 -3.69 -4.73
N ALA A 50 13.10 -4.59 -3.91
CA ALA A 50 11.75 -5.12 -4.11
C ALA A 50 10.69 -4.01 -3.98
N PHE A 51 10.83 -3.11 -3.01
CA PHE A 51 9.93 -1.97 -2.82
C PHE A 51 9.93 -1.02 -4.02
N ASP A 52 11.12 -0.70 -4.56
CA ASP A 52 11.27 0.20 -5.69
C ASP A 52 10.75 -0.44 -6.99
N LEU A 53 11.09 -1.71 -7.24
CA LEU A 53 10.61 -2.47 -8.39
C LEU A 53 9.09 -2.61 -8.40
N ALA A 54 8.47 -2.92 -7.26
CA ALA A 54 7.02 -2.96 -7.15
C ALA A 54 6.36 -1.61 -7.46
N GLY A 55 7.02 -0.49 -7.07
CA GLY A 55 6.60 0.85 -7.47
C GLY A 55 6.58 1.05 -8.99
N GLN A 56 7.62 0.59 -9.69
CA GLN A 56 7.70 0.66 -11.15
C GLN A 56 6.66 -0.23 -11.82
N LEU A 57 6.50 -1.47 -11.36
CA LEU A 57 5.50 -2.40 -11.89
C LEU A 57 4.07 -1.87 -11.72
N LYS A 58 3.75 -1.26 -10.56
CA LYS A 58 2.48 -0.57 -10.34
C LYS A 58 2.24 0.54 -11.37
N SER A 59 3.24 1.38 -11.67
CA SER A 59 3.10 2.43 -12.69
C SER A 59 2.87 1.88 -14.10
N GLN A 60 3.33 0.65 -14.37
CA GLN A 60 3.08 -0.08 -15.61
C GLN A 60 1.75 -0.86 -15.58
N ARG A 61 0.94 -0.71 -14.52
CA ARG A 61 -0.29 -1.46 -14.27
C ARG A 61 -0.11 -2.98 -14.18
N LYS A 62 1.12 -3.44 -13.89
CA LYS A 62 1.45 -4.85 -13.66
C LYS A 62 1.22 -5.20 -12.19
N PHE A 63 -0.05 -5.14 -11.76
CA PHE A 63 -0.41 -5.27 -10.34
C PHE A 63 -0.09 -6.66 -9.77
N SER A 64 -0.33 -7.73 -10.55
CA SER A 64 -0.02 -9.10 -10.09
C SER A 64 1.48 -9.31 -9.87
N ASP A 65 2.33 -8.77 -10.75
CA ASP A 65 3.79 -8.88 -10.60
C ASP A 65 4.27 -8.06 -9.38
N ALA A 66 3.74 -6.84 -9.21
CA ALA A 66 4.07 -5.99 -8.07
C ALA A 66 3.63 -6.63 -6.74
N GLU A 67 2.47 -7.28 -6.72
CA GLU A 67 1.95 -7.99 -5.57
C GLU A 67 2.85 -9.16 -5.20
N GLY A 68 3.20 -10.02 -6.17
CA GLY A 68 4.08 -11.16 -5.93
C GLY A 68 5.40 -10.74 -5.27
N ILE A 69 6.07 -9.73 -5.84
CA ILE A 69 7.33 -9.21 -5.30
C ILE A 69 7.18 -8.68 -3.87
N LEU A 70 6.11 -7.94 -3.58
CA LEU A 70 5.87 -7.39 -2.25
C LEU A 70 5.51 -8.46 -1.23
N LEU A 71 4.75 -9.48 -1.62
CA LEU A 71 4.39 -10.56 -0.70
C LEU A 71 5.58 -11.47 -0.41
N ASP A 72 6.40 -11.79 -1.41
CA ASP A 72 7.61 -12.60 -1.27
C ASP A 72 8.61 -11.98 -0.27
N HIS A 73 8.69 -10.65 -0.22
CA HIS A 73 9.63 -9.92 0.63
C HIS A 73 9.00 -9.33 1.91
N LEU A 74 7.69 -9.54 2.12
CA LEU A 74 6.96 -8.97 3.26
C LEU A 74 7.55 -9.41 4.60
N ASN A 75 7.90 -10.69 4.73
CA ASN A 75 8.49 -11.21 5.97
C ASN A 75 9.86 -10.58 6.26
N GLN A 76 10.66 -10.34 5.21
CA GLN A 76 11.95 -9.65 5.33
C GLN A 76 11.75 -8.19 5.77
N ALA A 77 10.81 -7.46 5.16
CA ALA A 77 10.48 -6.09 5.55
C ALA A 77 10.00 -6.01 7.01
N ARG A 78 9.13 -6.96 7.41
CA ARG A 78 8.61 -7.08 8.78
C ARG A 78 9.73 -7.28 9.81
N LYS A 79 10.68 -8.19 9.54
CA LYS A 79 11.82 -8.44 10.44
C LYS A 79 12.79 -7.26 10.50
N ALA A 80 13.07 -6.64 9.36
CA ALA A 80 14.04 -5.56 9.25
C ALA A 80 13.58 -4.26 9.95
N ALA A 81 12.26 -3.98 9.97
CA ALA A 81 11.77 -2.67 10.38
C ALA A 81 10.37 -2.66 11.05
N PRO A 82 10.08 -3.57 12.00
CA PRO A 82 8.76 -3.66 12.65
C PRO A 82 8.38 -2.34 13.34
N GLY A 83 7.13 -1.92 13.18
CA GLY A 83 6.57 -0.72 13.80
C GLY A 83 7.13 0.62 13.29
N THR A 84 8.01 0.60 12.28
CA THR A 84 8.64 1.82 11.73
C THR A 84 7.89 2.38 10.52
N ASP A 85 8.14 3.64 10.20
CA ASP A 85 7.63 4.27 8.98
C ASP A 85 8.04 3.53 7.72
N LYS A 86 9.22 2.90 7.68
CA LYS A 86 9.65 2.10 6.51
C LYS A 86 8.71 0.93 6.25
N LEU A 87 8.34 0.18 7.30
CA LEU A 87 7.36 -0.89 7.16
C LEU A 87 5.97 -0.33 6.85
N GLY A 88 5.59 0.79 7.47
CA GLY A 88 4.33 1.48 7.14
C GLY A 88 4.23 1.80 5.64
N GLN A 89 5.26 2.43 5.06
CA GLN A 89 5.33 2.76 3.63
C GLN A 89 5.31 1.52 2.73
N TYR A 90 5.99 0.43 3.13
CA TYR A 90 5.92 -0.86 2.45
C TYR A 90 4.49 -1.39 2.36
N MET A 91 3.79 -1.35 3.49
CA MET A 91 2.43 -1.82 3.61
C MET A 91 1.45 -0.93 2.84
N VAL A 92 1.68 0.38 2.77
CA VAL A 92 0.92 1.28 1.88
C VAL A 92 1.12 0.90 0.41
N ARG A 93 2.34 0.59 -0.02
CA ARG A 93 2.59 0.13 -1.40
C ARG A 93 1.82 -1.15 -1.71
N LEU A 94 1.87 -2.12 -0.80
CA LEU A 94 1.14 -3.39 -0.94
C LEU A 94 -0.37 -3.17 -0.98
N ASN A 95 -0.92 -2.35 -0.08
CA ASN A 95 -2.33 -1.94 -0.11
C ASN A 95 -2.72 -1.36 -1.46
N ASN A 96 -1.97 -0.38 -1.98
CA ASN A 96 -2.33 0.29 -3.23
C ASN A 96 -2.27 -0.68 -4.42
N VAL A 97 -1.28 -1.57 -4.46
CA VAL A 97 -1.17 -2.61 -5.50
C VAL A 97 -2.36 -3.56 -5.46
N LEU A 98 -2.74 -4.04 -4.26
CA LEU A 98 -3.89 -4.92 -4.08
C LEU A 98 -5.20 -4.23 -4.45
N PHE A 99 -5.40 -2.98 -4.04
CA PHE A 99 -6.59 -2.18 -4.36
C PHE A 99 -6.73 -1.94 -5.87
N ASP A 100 -5.64 -1.55 -6.54
CA ASP A 100 -5.63 -1.33 -7.98
C ASP A 100 -5.81 -2.65 -8.76
N GLY A 101 -5.40 -3.78 -8.16
CA GLY A 101 -5.66 -5.13 -8.65
C GLY A 101 -7.06 -5.68 -8.32
N GLY A 102 -7.93 -4.89 -7.66
CA GLY A 102 -9.30 -5.31 -7.30
C GLY A 102 -9.41 -6.28 -6.12
N LYS A 103 -8.33 -6.47 -5.36
CA LYS A 103 -8.28 -7.35 -4.18
C LYS A 103 -8.63 -6.59 -2.90
N ASP A 104 -9.84 -6.03 -2.86
CA ASP A 104 -10.24 -5.05 -1.84
C ASP A 104 -10.14 -5.59 -0.40
N ASP A 105 -10.50 -6.86 -0.13
CA ASP A 105 -10.44 -7.43 1.22
C ASP A 105 -9.00 -7.51 1.76
N LEU A 106 -8.05 -7.93 0.90
CA LEU A 106 -6.63 -7.94 1.26
C LEU A 106 -6.08 -6.52 1.36
N ALA A 107 -6.46 -5.63 0.44
CA ALA A 107 -6.06 -4.23 0.49
C ALA A 107 -6.46 -3.61 1.83
N ILE A 108 -7.72 -3.74 2.24
CA ILE A 108 -8.21 -3.24 3.54
C ILE A 108 -7.39 -3.82 4.69
N LYS A 109 -7.17 -5.13 4.70
CA LYS A 109 -6.41 -5.82 5.75
C LYS A 109 -4.99 -5.27 5.93
N TYR A 110 -4.24 -5.15 4.85
CA TYR A 110 -2.88 -4.59 4.88
C TYR A 110 -2.89 -3.08 5.16
N GLY A 111 -3.91 -2.38 4.68
CA GLY A 111 -4.07 -0.95 4.84
C GLY A 111 -4.32 -0.54 6.29
N GLU A 112 -5.14 -1.30 7.04
CA GLU A 112 -5.39 -1.03 8.46
C GLU A 112 -4.10 -1.19 9.29
N ILE A 113 -3.25 -2.17 8.96
CA ILE A 113 -1.95 -2.33 9.62
C ILE A 113 -1.03 -1.14 9.29
N ALA A 114 -0.97 -0.74 8.01
CA ALA A 114 -0.20 0.42 7.58
C ALA A 114 -0.66 1.70 8.29
N SER A 115 -1.97 1.94 8.35
CA SER A 115 -2.59 3.06 9.07
C SER A 115 -2.18 3.06 10.54
N LYS A 116 -2.25 1.92 11.24
CA LYS A 116 -1.84 1.82 12.65
C LYS A 116 -0.36 2.12 12.87
N ILE A 117 0.53 1.59 12.03
CA ILE A 117 1.97 1.85 12.10
C ILE A 117 2.25 3.35 11.90
N LEU A 118 1.70 3.93 10.83
CA LEU A 118 1.96 5.32 10.46
C LEU A 118 1.31 6.31 11.45
N ASN A 119 0.09 6.05 11.94
CA ASN A 119 -0.54 6.88 12.96
C ASN A 119 0.25 6.91 14.27
N LYS A 120 0.78 5.76 14.72
CA LYS A 120 1.63 5.67 15.93
C LYS A 120 2.88 6.56 15.81
N ASN A 121 3.45 6.66 14.62
CA ASN A 121 4.68 7.40 14.37
C ASN A 121 4.44 8.85 13.90
N PHE A 122 3.26 9.17 13.39
CA PHE A 122 2.93 10.51 12.88
C PHE A 122 3.12 11.62 13.91
N TYR A 123 2.78 11.34 15.18
CA TYR A 123 3.02 12.30 16.27
C TYR A 123 4.51 12.51 16.59
N ARG A 124 5.40 11.65 16.09
CA ARG A 124 6.86 11.73 16.25
C ARG A 124 7.52 12.43 15.06
N SER A 125 7.00 12.22 13.84
CA SER A 125 7.43 12.95 12.65
C SER A 125 6.27 13.13 11.65
N LYS A 126 6.15 14.35 11.12
CA LYS A 126 5.20 14.67 10.03
C LYS A 126 5.70 14.23 8.65
N ASP A 127 6.88 13.64 8.53
CA ASP A 127 7.46 13.21 7.25
C ASP A 127 6.58 12.20 6.52
N SER A 128 5.85 11.38 7.28
CA SER A 128 4.95 10.34 6.78
C SER A 128 3.53 10.82 6.50
N ILE A 129 3.23 12.13 6.60
CA ILE A 129 1.86 12.64 6.39
C ILE A 129 1.28 12.30 5.02
N GLY A 130 2.10 12.36 3.95
CA GLY A 130 1.66 12.01 2.60
C GLY A 130 1.26 10.54 2.48
N TRP A 131 2.03 9.66 3.13
CA TRP A 131 1.73 8.22 3.19
C TRP A 131 0.49 7.93 4.02
N LEU A 132 0.31 8.66 5.13
CA LEU A 132 -0.85 8.50 6.00
C LEU A 132 -2.13 8.99 5.31
N VAL A 133 -2.10 10.15 4.66
CA VAL A 133 -3.21 10.62 3.81
C VAL A 133 -3.54 9.59 2.72
N ASN A 134 -2.51 9.04 2.07
CA ASN A 134 -2.69 8.05 1.02
C ASN A 134 -3.39 6.79 1.54
N ILE A 135 -2.95 6.22 2.67
CA ILE A 135 -3.56 4.99 3.19
C ILE A 135 -4.98 5.20 3.71
N GLU A 136 -5.28 6.30 4.41
CA GLU A 136 -6.66 6.56 4.85
C GLU A 136 -7.58 6.76 3.64
N SER A 137 -7.08 7.36 2.55
CA SER A 137 -7.84 7.51 1.30
C SER A 137 -8.13 6.16 0.63
N TYR A 138 -7.15 5.25 0.56
CA TYR A 138 -7.34 3.93 -0.05
C TYR A 138 -8.22 3.02 0.81
N LEU A 139 -8.12 3.11 2.14
CA LEU A 139 -9.06 2.44 3.06
C LEU A 139 -10.49 2.94 2.83
N ALA A 140 -10.69 4.26 2.71
CA ALA A 140 -12.00 4.82 2.43
C ALA A 140 -12.60 4.29 1.13
N MET A 141 -11.81 4.29 0.04
CA MET A 141 -12.23 3.76 -1.24
C MET A 141 -12.52 2.25 -1.18
N GLY A 142 -11.69 1.48 -0.47
CA GLY A 142 -11.88 0.05 -0.26
C GLY A 142 -13.19 -0.25 0.46
N TYR A 143 -13.43 0.39 1.60
CA TYR A 143 -14.70 0.27 2.33
C TYR A 143 -15.90 0.68 1.47
N ASN A 144 -15.78 1.74 0.67
CA ASN A 144 -16.86 2.19 -0.22
C ASN A 144 -17.20 1.13 -1.28
N ARG A 145 -16.19 0.51 -1.93
CA ARG A 145 -16.38 -0.61 -2.87
C ARG A 145 -17.05 -1.83 -2.23
N LYS A 146 -16.83 -2.03 -0.93
CA LYS A 146 -17.42 -3.11 -0.14
C LYS A 146 -18.80 -2.75 0.45
N HIS A 147 -19.37 -1.60 0.10
CA HIS A 147 -20.63 -1.08 0.65
C HIS A 147 -20.60 -0.86 2.18
N GLN A 148 -19.41 -0.75 2.76
CA GLN A 148 -19.17 -0.44 4.17
C GLN A 148 -19.11 1.10 4.32
N TYR A 149 -20.24 1.74 4.04
CA TYR A 149 -20.26 3.18 3.82
C TYR A 149 -19.94 4.00 5.07
N LYS A 150 -20.29 3.50 6.26
CA LYS A 150 -19.97 4.17 7.53
C LYS A 150 -18.46 4.26 7.75
N GLU A 151 -17.77 3.14 7.54
CA GLU A 151 -16.32 3.03 7.62
C GLU A 151 -15.65 3.89 6.53
N ALA A 152 -16.19 3.87 5.31
CA ALA A 152 -15.71 4.71 4.22
C ALA A 152 -15.77 6.21 4.56
N VAL A 153 -16.92 6.69 5.06
CA VAL A 153 -17.10 8.10 5.45
C VAL A 153 -16.13 8.51 6.56
N GLN A 154 -15.91 7.64 7.55
CA GLN A 154 -14.94 7.89 8.60
C GLN A 154 -13.52 8.04 8.03
N LYS A 155 -13.10 7.09 7.18
CA LYS A 155 -11.77 7.11 6.57
C LYS A 155 -11.55 8.30 5.63
N TYR A 156 -12.56 8.69 4.84
CA TYR A 156 -12.48 9.94 4.06
C TYR A 156 -12.34 11.17 4.96
N THR A 157 -13.07 11.21 6.08
CA THR A 157 -12.98 12.31 7.05
C THR A 157 -11.56 12.42 7.62
N ASP A 158 -10.95 11.29 7.97
CA ASP A 158 -9.60 11.25 8.53
C ASP A 158 -8.56 11.66 7.48
N ALA A 159 -8.67 11.15 6.24
CA ALA A 159 -7.81 11.54 5.13
C ALA A 159 -7.86 13.05 4.83
N ILE A 160 -9.06 13.65 4.84
CA ILE A 160 -9.26 15.10 4.62
C ILE A 160 -8.61 15.91 5.76
N LYS A 161 -8.86 15.56 7.02
CA LYS A 161 -8.27 16.24 8.18
C LYS A 161 -6.74 16.21 8.12
N LEU A 162 -6.17 15.06 7.80
CA LEU A 162 -4.72 14.92 7.64
C LEU A 162 -4.21 15.78 6.49
N ALA A 163 -4.88 15.76 5.33
CA ALA A 163 -4.48 16.55 4.18
C ALA A 163 -4.54 18.06 4.43
N GLU A 164 -5.55 18.55 5.14
CA GLU A 164 -5.70 19.96 5.50
C GLU A 164 -4.65 20.44 6.51
N THR A 165 -4.07 19.53 7.29
CA THR A 165 -2.97 19.83 8.22
C THR A 165 -1.58 19.59 7.62
N ALA A 166 -1.50 19.13 6.37
CA ALA A 166 -0.25 18.81 5.72
C ALA A 166 0.54 20.07 5.35
N PRO A 167 1.89 20.06 5.46
CA PRO A 167 2.71 21.15 4.95
C PRO A 167 2.44 21.40 3.47
N SER A 168 2.52 22.66 3.06
CA SER A 168 2.29 23.07 1.67
C SER A 168 3.13 22.23 0.70
N GLY A 169 2.50 21.76 -0.38
CA GLY A 169 3.13 20.91 -1.39
C GLY A 169 3.22 19.42 -1.06
N LYS A 170 2.87 18.98 0.16
CA LYS A 170 2.83 17.54 0.51
C LYS A 170 1.57 16.83 0.01
N VAL A 171 0.44 17.55 -0.04
CA VAL A 171 -0.83 17.07 -0.59
C VAL A 171 -1.41 18.16 -1.48
N SER A 172 -1.86 17.80 -2.68
CA SER A 172 -2.41 18.77 -3.63
C SER A 172 -3.85 19.15 -3.26
N SER A 173 -4.25 20.40 -3.50
CA SER A 173 -5.63 20.84 -3.29
C SER A 173 -6.63 20.06 -4.14
N SER A 174 -6.24 19.68 -5.37
CA SER A 174 -7.07 18.84 -6.24
C SER A 174 -7.35 17.45 -5.63
N TRP A 175 -6.37 16.88 -4.92
CA TRP A 175 -6.58 15.63 -4.21
C TRP A 175 -7.57 15.80 -3.04
N ILE A 176 -7.46 16.89 -2.28
CA ILE A 176 -8.39 17.20 -1.17
C ILE A 176 -9.84 17.32 -1.69
N GLU A 177 -10.04 18.02 -2.80
CA GLU A 177 -11.39 18.16 -3.39
C GLU A 177 -11.93 16.83 -3.94
N THR A 178 -11.05 15.95 -4.45
CA THR A 178 -11.41 14.58 -4.83
C THR A 178 -11.92 13.81 -3.61
N LEU A 179 -11.20 13.85 -2.48
CA LEU A 179 -11.61 13.19 -1.24
C LEU A 179 -12.96 13.72 -0.71
N LYS A 180 -13.17 15.04 -0.74
CA LYS A 180 -14.44 15.65 -0.33
C LYS A 180 -15.61 15.19 -1.22
N THR A 181 -15.39 15.07 -2.52
CA THR A 181 -16.40 14.58 -3.47
C THR A 181 -16.75 13.12 -3.19
N GLN A 182 -15.74 12.28 -3.02
CA GLN A 182 -15.91 10.85 -2.73
C GLN A 182 -16.59 10.62 -1.36
N LYS A 183 -16.28 11.44 -0.35
CA LYS A 183 -16.99 11.43 0.94
C LYS A 183 -18.49 11.68 0.79
N LYS A 184 -18.87 12.71 0.04
CA LYS A 184 -20.28 13.05 -0.21
C LYS A 184 -21.02 11.92 -0.92
N GLU A 185 -20.34 11.25 -1.85
CA GLU A 185 -20.89 10.07 -2.52
C GLU A 185 -21.11 8.91 -1.53
N ALA A 186 -20.12 8.61 -0.68
CA ALA A 186 -20.26 7.60 0.36
C ALA A 186 -21.37 7.93 1.38
N GLU A 187 -21.53 9.21 1.76
CA GLU A 187 -22.63 9.69 2.63
C GLU A 187 -23.99 9.49 1.96
N LYS A 188 -24.12 9.83 0.67
CA LYS A 188 -25.34 9.59 -0.10
C LYS A 188 -25.65 8.10 -0.19
N ASN A 189 -24.65 7.26 -0.44
CA ASN A 189 -24.84 5.82 -0.51
C ASN A 189 -25.27 5.24 0.84
N ALA A 190 -24.65 5.68 1.94
CA ALA A 190 -25.05 5.28 3.30
C ALA A 190 -26.52 5.59 3.58
N ALA A 191 -27.00 6.77 3.18
CA ALA A 191 -28.39 7.19 3.40
C ALA A 191 -29.42 6.38 2.58
N ASN A 192 -29.01 5.83 1.44
CA ASN A 192 -29.88 5.09 0.52
C ASN A 192 -29.82 3.56 0.73
N TRP A 193 -28.93 3.06 1.58
CA TRP A 193 -28.67 1.62 1.79
C TRP A 193 -29.48 1.02 2.95
N HIS A 194 -30.69 1.54 3.17
CA HIS A 194 -31.67 1.05 4.15
C HIS A 194 -32.79 0.29 3.45
#